data_AF-A0A1H6VBD2-F1
#
_entry.id   AF-A0A1H6VBD2-F1
#
_cell.length_a   1.000
_cell.length_b   1.000
_cell.length_c   1.000
_cell.angle_alpha   90.00
_cell.angle_beta   90.00
_cell.angle_gamma   90.00
#
_symmetry.space_group_name_H-M   'P 1'
#
loop_
_entity.id
_entity.type
_entity.pdbx_description
1 polymer ?
#
loop_
_entity_poly.entity_id
_entity_poly.type
_entity_poly.pdbx_seq_one_letter_code
_entity_poly.pdbx_strand_id
1 'polypeptide(L)'
;MSKIVNEIWNLIEFISILFLKIIFGLLKRPLTDDVEKNFMQFIKFGIIGVSNTVISYLIYSGFLLFFNKVNILTINVRWLGKVDYLCAQLIAFILSVAWSFYWNNKYVFILQENEQRSIWKTLIKTYISYSFTGLFLNTILLIIWVQVIGINEFIAPIINLLISVPLNFIINKLWAFKKIVVD
;
A
#
# COMPACT_ATOMS: atom_id res chain seq x y z
N MET A 1 -0.70 -18.54 15.64
CA MET A 1 -1.61 -18.31 14.49
C MET A 1 -2.60 -19.47 14.48
N SER A 2 -3.91 -19.21 14.32
CA SER A 2 -4.90 -20.29 14.28
C SER A 2 -4.64 -21.18 13.05
N LYS A 3 -4.96 -22.47 13.15
CA LYS A 3 -4.75 -23.47 12.09
C LYS A 3 -5.23 -23.01 10.71
N ILE A 4 -6.39 -22.33 10.68
CA ILE A 4 -7.02 -21.75 9.49
C ILE A 4 -6.14 -20.70 8.80
N VAL A 5 -5.48 -19.82 9.56
CA VAL A 5 -4.63 -18.77 8.97
C VAL A 5 -3.41 -19.37 8.28
N ASN A 6 -2.83 -20.43 8.86
CA ASN A 6 -1.72 -21.14 8.24
C ASN A 6 -2.15 -21.86 6.96
N GLU A 7 -3.34 -22.47 6.95
CA GLU A 7 -3.89 -23.13 5.75
C GLU A 7 -4.13 -22.12 4.61
N ILE A 8 -4.70 -20.94 4.91
CA ILE A 8 -4.89 -19.87 3.92
C ILE A 8 -3.53 -19.39 3.39
N TRP A 9 -2.55 -19.20 4.27
CA TRP A 9 -1.21 -18.76 3.86
C TRP A 9 -0.55 -19.77 2.92
N ASN A 10 -0.57 -21.06 3.27
CA ASN A 10 -0.02 -22.13 2.45
C ASN A 10 -0.69 -22.20 1.07
N LEU A 11 -2.01 -21.97 1.01
CA LEU A 11 -2.74 -21.91 -0.26
C LEU A 11 -2.28 -20.72 -1.12
N ILE A 12 -2.16 -19.53 -0.55
CA ILE A 12 -1.68 -18.33 -1.27
C ILE A 12 -0.27 -18.55 -1.81
N GLU A 13 0.62 -19.11 -0.99
CA GLU A 13 2.00 -19.42 -1.35
C GLU A 13 2.05 -20.44 -2.50
N PHE A 14 1.29 -21.54 -2.38
CA PHE A 14 1.19 -22.54 -3.44
C PHE A 14 0.71 -21.95 -4.77
N ILE A 15 -0.38 -21.17 -4.76
CA ILE A 15 -0.92 -20.52 -5.96
C ILE A 15 0.10 -19.55 -6.57
N SER A 16 0.78 -18.77 -5.72
CA SER A 16 1.78 -17.79 -6.14
C SER A 16 2.98 -18.45 -6.83
N ILE A 17 3.50 -19.54 -6.25
CA ILE A 17 4.63 -20.30 -6.82
C ILE A 17 4.20 -21.01 -8.11
N LEU A 18 3.00 -21.60 -8.14
CA LEU A 18 2.46 -22.24 -9.34
C LEU A 18 2.37 -21.24 -10.50
N PHE A 19 1.84 -20.04 -10.23
CA PHE A 19 1.77 -18.96 -11.20
C PHE A 19 3.15 -18.56 -11.74
N LEU A 20 4.15 -18.39 -10.87
CA LEU A 20 5.52 -18.10 -11.28
C LEU A 20 6.12 -19.21 -12.15
N LYS A 21 5.93 -20.48 -11.76
CA LYS A 21 6.41 -21.64 -12.51
C LYS A 21 5.81 -21.68 -13.92
N ILE A 22 4.52 -21.37 -14.07
CA ILE A 22 3.87 -21.30 -15.38
C ILE A 22 4.51 -20.20 -16.24
N ILE A 23 4.66 -18.98 -15.71
CA ILE A 23 5.26 -17.86 -16.45
C ILE A 23 6.70 -18.16 -16.86
N PHE A 24 7.53 -18.62 -15.92
CA PHE A 24 8.94 -18.91 -16.20
C PHE A 24 9.11 -20.11 -17.12
N GLY A 25 8.22 -21.11 -17.04
CA GLY A 25 8.13 -22.21 -17.99
C GLY A 25 7.82 -21.72 -19.40
N LEU A 26 6.85 -20.82 -19.56
CA LEU A 26 6.53 -20.19 -20.86
C LEU A 26 7.69 -19.35 -21.40
N LEU A 27 8.41 -18.64 -20.52
CA LEU A 27 9.58 -17.84 -20.88
C LEU A 27 10.87 -18.66 -21.07
N LYS A 28 10.82 -19.99 -20.84
CA LYS A 28 11.97 -20.91 -20.86
C LYS A 28 13.16 -20.41 -20.02
N ARG A 29 12.88 -19.76 -18.88
CA ARG A 29 13.90 -19.26 -17.94
C ARG A 29 13.83 -20.04 -16.62
N PRO A 30 14.97 -20.29 -15.96
CA PRO A 30 14.95 -20.88 -14.63
C PRO A 30 14.34 -19.90 -13.62
N LEU A 31 13.49 -20.41 -12.73
CA LEU A 31 13.01 -19.65 -11.58
C LEU A 31 14.13 -19.60 -10.53
N THR A 32 14.59 -18.40 -10.20
CA THR A 32 15.61 -18.18 -9.15
C THR A 32 14.94 -17.92 -7.80
N ASP A 33 15.55 -18.39 -6.71
CA ASP A 33 15.06 -18.19 -5.34
C ASP A 33 14.83 -16.70 -5.00
N ASP A 34 15.66 -15.81 -5.53
CA ASP A 34 15.50 -14.36 -5.36
C ASP A 34 14.20 -13.84 -5.99
N VAL A 35 13.82 -14.36 -7.17
CA VAL A 35 12.58 -13.96 -7.84
C VAL A 35 11.39 -14.42 -7.01
N GLU A 36 11.40 -15.66 -6.54
CA GLU A 36 10.35 -16.21 -5.69
C GLU A 36 10.19 -15.39 -4.40
N LYS A 37 11.30 -15.14 -3.69
CA LYS A 37 11.32 -14.31 -2.47
C LYS A 37 10.79 -12.91 -2.72
N ASN A 38 11.21 -12.28 -3.82
CA ASN A 38 10.78 -10.93 -4.18
C ASN A 38 9.29 -10.88 -4.54
N PHE A 39 8.79 -11.90 -5.21
CA PHE A 39 7.36 -12.02 -5.54
C PHE A 39 6.52 -12.27 -4.29
N MET A 40 6.96 -13.13 -3.38
CA MET A 40 6.27 -13.35 -2.11
C MET A 40 6.22 -12.08 -1.25
N GLN A 41 7.28 -11.26 -1.27
CA GLN A 41 7.24 -9.92 -0.66
C GLN A 41 6.19 -9.03 -1.31
N PHE A 42 6.06 -9.06 -2.64
CA PHE A 42 5.05 -8.29 -3.36
C PHE A 42 3.63 -8.74 -2.98
N ILE A 43 3.37 -10.05 -2.89
CA ILE A 43 2.06 -10.58 -2.46
C ILE A 43 1.73 -10.13 -1.04
N LYS A 44 2.67 -10.25 -0.08
CA LYS A 44 2.45 -9.78 1.29
C LYS A 44 2.21 -8.26 1.35
N PHE A 45 2.97 -7.48 0.57
CA PHE A 45 2.77 -6.05 0.45
C PHE A 45 1.38 -5.72 -0.10
N GLY A 46 0.93 -6.44 -1.12
CA GLY A 46 -0.42 -6.31 -1.69
C GLY A 46 -1.52 -6.59 -0.66
N ILE A 47 -1.40 -7.67 0.11
CA ILE A 47 -2.35 -8.02 1.19
C ILE A 47 -2.40 -6.91 2.25
N ILE A 48 -1.25 -6.37 2.66
CA ILE A 48 -1.19 -5.25 3.60
C ILE A 48 -1.78 -3.98 2.96
N GLY A 49 -1.57 -3.75 1.66
CA GLY A 49 -2.17 -2.65 0.91
C GLY A 49 -3.70 -2.71 0.91
N VAL A 50 -4.28 -3.88 0.69
CA VAL A 50 -5.73 -4.10 0.78
C VAL A 50 -6.22 -3.85 2.20
N SER A 51 -5.52 -4.37 3.21
CA SER A 51 -5.84 -4.12 4.62
C SER A 51 -5.79 -2.62 4.97
N ASN A 52 -4.78 -1.91 4.45
CA ASN A 52 -4.64 -0.47 4.62
C ASN A 52 -5.83 0.30 4.03
N THR A 53 -6.33 -0.09 2.85
CA THR A 53 -7.52 0.54 2.26
C THR A 53 -8.77 0.34 3.13
N VAL A 54 -8.98 -0.89 3.64
CA VAL A 54 -10.10 -1.19 4.54
C VAL A 54 -10.00 -0.37 5.83
N ILE A 55 -8.82 -0.35 6.46
CA ILE A 55 -8.59 0.42 7.69
C ILE A 55 -8.75 1.92 7.44
N SER A 56 -8.23 2.45 6.34
CA SER A 56 -8.38 3.85 5.96
C SER A 56 -9.86 4.24 5.86
N TYR A 57 -10.67 3.41 5.18
CA TYR A 57 -12.11 3.63 5.07
C TYR A 57 -12.82 3.59 6.44
N LEU A 58 -12.51 2.59 7.28
CA LEU A 58 -13.10 2.48 8.62
C LEU A 58 -12.75 3.68 9.51
N ILE A 59 -11.51 4.14 9.48
CA ILE A 59 -11.07 5.32 10.23
C ILE A 59 -11.78 6.57 9.69
N TYR A 60 -11.78 6.77 8.37
CA TYR A 60 -12.47 7.88 7.74
C TYR A 60 -13.95 7.95 8.15
N SER A 61 -14.69 6.85 7.97
CA SER A 61 -16.11 6.78 8.30
C SER A 61 -16.36 6.95 9.81
N GLY A 62 -15.52 6.38 10.66
CA GLY A 62 -15.60 6.52 12.12
C GLY A 62 -15.42 7.97 12.57
N PHE A 63 -14.40 8.66 12.07
CA PHE A 63 -14.17 10.07 12.38
C PHE A 63 -15.24 10.98 11.81
N LEU A 64 -15.74 10.70 10.59
CA LEU A 64 -16.84 11.46 9.99
C LEU A 64 -18.11 11.36 10.84
N LEU A 65 -18.47 10.15 11.30
CA LEU A 65 -19.62 9.95 12.20
C LEU A 65 -19.41 10.64 13.55
N PHE A 66 -18.20 10.60 14.10
CA PHE A 66 -17.86 11.29 15.33
C PHE A 66 -18.01 12.81 15.18
N PHE A 67 -17.44 13.43 14.14
CA PHE A 67 -17.56 14.87 13.93
C PHE A 67 -19.01 15.31 13.71
N ASN A 68 -19.79 14.55 12.93
CA ASN A 68 -21.21 14.80 12.73
C ASN A 68 -22.03 14.70 14.04
N LYS A 69 -21.67 13.76 14.94
CA LYS A 69 -22.41 13.51 16.18
C LYS A 69 -22.12 14.55 17.27
N VAL A 70 -20.86 14.98 17.39
CA VAL A 70 -20.46 15.87 18.49
C VAL A 70 -20.58 17.35 18.09
N ASN A 71 -20.91 17.68 16.83
CA ASN A 71 -20.98 19.05 16.29
C ASN A 71 -19.69 19.88 16.51
N ILE A 72 -18.61 19.24 16.98
CA ILE A 72 -17.34 19.86 17.42
C ILE A 72 -16.68 20.64 16.28
N LEU A 73 -16.82 20.12 15.07
CA LEU A 73 -16.15 20.60 13.88
C LEU A 73 -17.15 21.18 12.89
N THR A 74 -18.15 21.95 13.32
CA THR A 74 -18.91 22.80 12.38
C THR A 74 -18.03 23.98 11.93
N ILE A 75 -16.90 23.69 11.29
CA ILE A 75 -16.07 24.69 10.61
C ILE A 75 -16.77 24.93 9.27
N ASN A 76 -17.73 25.83 9.27
CA ASN A 76 -18.24 26.41 8.02
C ASN A 76 -17.24 27.45 7.55
N VAL A 77 -16.33 27.05 6.66
CA VAL A 77 -15.55 28.03 5.91
C VAL A 77 -16.53 28.72 4.97
N ARG A 78 -16.69 30.05 5.10
CA ARG A 78 -17.66 30.88 4.35
C ARG A 78 -17.67 30.66 2.82
N TRP A 79 -16.58 30.12 2.27
CA TRP A 79 -16.41 29.84 0.83
C TRP A 79 -16.28 28.35 0.47
N LEU A 80 -16.17 27.42 1.44
CA LEU A 80 -15.81 26.00 1.20
C LEU A 80 -16.81 24.96 1.78
N GLY A 81 -17.75 25.36 2.63
CA GLY A 81 -18.72 24.44 3.26
C GLY A 81 -18.12 23.62 4.43
N LYS A 82 -18.73 22.47 4.75
CA LYS A 82 -18.29 21.56 5.83
C LYS A 82 -16.95 20.92 5.48
N VAL A 83 -15.89 21.18 6.25
CA VAL A 83 -14.53 20.64 6.01
C VAL A 83 -14.20 19.39 6.85
N ASP A 84 -15.16 18.87 7.59
CA ASP A 84 -15.03 17.73 8.53
C ASP A 84 -14.52 16.48 7.81
N TYR A 85 -14.95 16.29 6.56
CA TYR A 85 -14.51 15.16 5.73
C TYR A 85 -13.05 15.27 5.31
N LEU A 86 -12.51 16.49 5.11
CA LEU A 86 -11.09 16.69 4.80
C LEU A 86 -10.23 16.37 6.02
N CYS A 87 -10.67 16.79 7.21
CA CYS A 87 -10.01 16.44 8.47
C CYS A 87 -10.05 14.93 8.71
N ALA A 88 -11.21 14.29 8.52
CA ALA A 88 -11.35 12.84 8.64
C ALA A 88 -10.46 12.10 7.62
N GLN A 89 -10.38 12.60 6.38
CA GLN A 89 -9.51 12.05 5.33
C GLN A 89 -8.03 12.16 5.69
N LEU A 90 -7.60 13.30 6.23
CA LEU A 90 -6.21 13.50 6.65
C LEU A 90 -5.83 12.56 7.80
N ILE A 91 -6.69 12.44 8.82
CA ILE A 91 -6.49 11.53 9.95
C ILE A 91 -6.46 10.08 9.46
N ALA A 92 -7.40 9.69 8.59
CA ALA A 92 -7.46 8.37 7.99
C ALA A 92 -6.18 8.06 7.22
N PHE A 93 -5.68 8.99 6.41
CA PHE A 93 -4.43 8.82 5.69
C PHE A 93 -3.24 8.63 6.62
N ILE A 94 -3.10 9.47 7.66
CA ILE A 94 -1.97 9.38 8.60
C ILE A 94 -1.97 8.01 9.30
N LEU A 95 -3.12 7.63 9.87
CA LEU A 95 -3.23 6.39 10.63
C LEU A 95 -3.13 5.14 9.74
N SER A 96 -3.67 5.19 8.53
CA SER A 96 -3.58 4.05 7.61
C SER A 96 -2.15 3.86 7.12
N VAL A 97 -1.41 4.92 6.79
CA VAL A 97 0.01 4.80 6.41
C VAL A 97 0.84 4.26 7.57
N ALA A 98 0.58 4.67 8.81
CA ALA A 98 1.22 4.09 10.00
C ALA A 98 0.91 2.59 10.15
N TRP A 99 -0.35 2.19 9.93
CA TRP A 99 -0.75 0.78 9.89
C TRP A 99 0.04 0.00 8.84
N SER A 100 0.06 0.50 7.60
CA SER A 100 0.78 -0.12 6.51
C SER A 100 2.28 -0.23 6.81
N PHE A 101 2.88 0.82 7.36
CA PHE A 101 4.27 0.82 7.80
C PHE A 101 4.54 -0.28 8.82
N TYR A 102 3.72 -0.38 9.88
CA TYR A 102 3.91 -1.36 10.94
C TYR A 102 3.93 -2.80 10.40
N TRP A 103 2.93 -3.16 9.59
CA TRP A 103 2.83 -4.51 9.03
C TRP A 103 3.92 -4.79 8.00
N ASN A 104 4.25 -3.82 7.14
CA ASN A 104 5.33 -3.98 6.15
C ASN A 104 6.69 -4.14 6.83
N ASN A 105 6.96 -3.35 7.87
CA ASN A 105 8.18 -3.42 8.67
C ASN A 105 8.33 -4.79 9.33
N LYS A 106 7.24 -5.35 9.86
CA LYS A 106 7.25 -6.58 10.65
C LYS A 106 7.17 -7.88 9.82
N TYR A 107 6.42 -7.89 8.71
CA TYR A 107 6.10 -9.15 8.00
C TYR A 107 6.61 -9.22 6.55
N VAL A 108 6.89 -8.08 5.90
CA VAL A 108 7.32 -8.05 4.50
C VAL A 108 8.82 -7.84 4.39
N PHE A 109 9.30 -6.76 5.01
CA PHE A 109 10.70 -6.34 4.92
C PHE A 109 11.43 -6.69 6.21
N ILE A 110 11.53 -7.99 6.49
CA ILE A 110 12.22 -8.52 7.67
C ILE A 110 13.73 -8.31 7.52
N LEU A 111 14.40 -7.86 8.59
CA LEU A 111 15.85 -7.72 8.68
C LEU A 111 16.48 -9.08 9.06
N GLN A 112 17.62 -9.39 8.47
CA GLN A 112 18.49 -10.50 8.90
C GLN A 112 19.38 -10.07 10.07
N GLU A 113 20.05 -11.02 10.73
CA GLU A 113 20.84 -10.77 11.95
C GLU A 113 21.89 -9.66 11.80
N ASN A 114 22.49 -9.52 10.61
CA ASN A 114 23.52 -8.51 10.31
C ASN A 114 22.98 -7.26 9.59
N GLU A 115 21.66 -7.09 9.51
CA GLU A 115 21.04 -5.96 8.81
C GLU A 115 20.40 -4.98 9.80
N GLN A 116 20.71 -3.69 9.66
CA GLN A 116 20.08 -2.65 10.46
C GLN A 116 19.35 -1.63 9.59
N ARG A 117 18.33 -1.00 10.18
CA ARG A 117 17.68 0.20 9.64
C ARG A 117 17.15 1.10 10.76
N SER A 118 17.14 2.39 10.49
CA SER A 118 16.47 3.36 11.37
C SER A 118 14.96 3.35 11.13
N ILE A 119 14.19 2.99 12.16
CA ILE A 119 12.72 2.93 12.12
C ILE A 119 12.13 4.30 11.75
N TRP A 120 12.61 5.38 12.38
CA TRP A 120 12.13 6.74 12.13
C TRP A 120 12.35 7.20 10.68
N LYS A 121 13.55 6.98 10.13
CA LYS A 121 13.83 7.30 8.72
C LYS A 121 12.93 6.48 7.79
N THR A 122 12.71 5.21 8.09
CA THR A 122 11.86 4.30 7.31
C THR A 122 10.41 4.77 7.32
N LEU A 123 9.89 5.21 8.48
CA LEU A 123 8.54 5.74 8.62
C LEU A 123 8.33 6.98 7.75
N ILE A 124 9.22 7.96 7.84
CA ILE A 124 9.14 9.20 7.04
C ILE A 124 9.17 8.88 5.53
N LYS A 125 10.09 8.01 5.10
CA LYS A 125 10.15 7.59 3.69
C LYS A 125 8.89 6.87 3.24
N THR A 126 8.27 6.10 4.12
CA THR A 126 7.00 5.42 3.84
C THR A 126 5.89 6.45 3.61
N TYR A 127 5.76 7.46 4.46
CA TYR A 127 4.84 8.57 4.23
C TYR A 127 5.08 9.27 2.89
N ILE A 128 6.34 9.57 2.57
CA ILE A 128 6.70 10.19 1.28
C ILE A 128 6.28 9.29 0.11
N SER A 129 6.55 7.98 0.19
CA SER A 129 6.17 7.02 -0.85
C SER A 129 4.66 6.94 -1.05
N TYR A 130 3.89 6.84 0.04
CA TYR A 130 2.43 6.75 -0.02
C TYR A 130 1.79 8.05 -0.48
N SER A 131 2.30 9.22 -0.07
CA SER A 131 1.84 10.51 -0.59
C SER A 131 2.17 10.65 -2.09
N PHE A 132 3.39 10.31 -2.50
CA PHE A 132 3.81 10.42 -3.90
C PHE A 132 2.99 9.51 -4.81
N THR A 133 2.87 8.24 -4.46
CA THR A 133 2.17 7.25 -5.28
C THR A 133 0.65 7.38 -5.20
N GLY A 134 0.12 7.67 -4.01
CA GLY A 134 -1.31 7.77 -3.75
C GLY A 134 -1.95 9.07 -4.23
N LEU A 135 -1.26 10.20 -4.11
CA LEU A 135 -1.80 11.51 -4.49
C LEU A 135 -1.28 11.95 -5.86
N PHE A 136 0.04 12.10 -6.01
CA PHE A 136 0.62 12.73 -7.20
C PHE A 136 0.56 11.80 -8.42
N LEU A 137 1.12 10.60 -8.31
CA LEU A 137 1.16 9.65 -9.41
C LEU A 137 -0.25 9.23 -9.84
N ASN A 138 -1.13 8.93 -8.87
CA ASN A 138 -2.51 8.55 -9.17
C ASN A 138 -3.23 9.66 -9.95
N THR A 139 -3.12 10.92 -9.51
CA THR A 139 -3.73 12.07 -10.19
C THR A 139 -3.20 12.24 -11.62
N ILE A 140 -1.87 12.19 -11.80
CA ILE A 140 -1.25 12.31 -13.13
C ILE A 140 -1.74 11.20 -14.07
N LEU A 141 -1.74 9.95 -13.59
CA LEU A 141 -2.21 8.84 -14.39
C LEU A 141 -3.71 8.95 -14.73
N LEU A 142 -4.56 9.38 -13.78
CA LEU A 142 -5.98 9.63 -14.08
C LEU A 142 -6.17 10.65 -15.19
N ILE A 143 -5.43 11.77 -15.16
CA ILE A 143 -5.47 12.78 -16.21
C ILE A 143 -5.07 12.17 -17.56
N ILE A 144 -4.00 11.37 -17.60
CA ILE A 144 -3.56 10.70 -18.83
C ILE A 144 -4.64 9.74 -19.35
N TRP A 145 -5.19 8.87 -18.51
CA TRP A 145 -6.18 7.90 -18.94
C TRP A 145 -7.47 8.57 -19.41
N VAL A 146 -8.01 9.52 -18.65
CA VAL A 146 -9.31 10.11 -18.92
C VAL A 146 -9.24 11.21 -19.98
N GLN A 147 -8.29 12.15 -19.86
CA GLN A 147 -8.25 13.33 -20.73
C GLN A 147 -7.44 13.11 -22.01
N VAL A 148 -6.37 12.31 -21.98
CA VAL A 148 -5.50 12.11 -23.16
C VAL A 148 -5.94 10.88 -23.96
N ILE A 149 -6.23 9.77 -23.29
CA ILE A 149 -6.56 8.49 -23.95
C ILE A 149 -8.07 8.31 -24.11
N GLY A 150 -8.89 8.97 -23.29
CA GLY A 150 -10.35 8.88 -23.35
C GLY A 150 -10.93 7.64 -22.66
N ILE A 151 -10.21 7.04 -21.72
CA ILE A 151 -10.70 5.92 -20.90
C ILE A 151 -11.75 6.45 -19.92
N ASN A 152 -12.80 5.66 -19.71
CA ASN A 152 -13.87 5.96 -18.76
C ASN A 152 -13.33 6.17 -17.33
N GLU A 153 -13.84 7.21 -16.65
CA GLU A 153 -13.45 7.63 -15.31
C GLU A 153 -13.70 6.59 -14.20
N PHE A 154 -14.59 5.62 -14.41
CA PHE A 154 -14.79 4.48 -13.51
C PHE A 154 -13.75 3.37 -13.71
N ILE A 155 -13.21 3.23 -14.92
CA ILE A 155 -12.22 2.20 -15.27
C ILE A 155 -10.79 2.69 -14.99
N ALA A 156 -10.52 3.98 -15.22
CA ALA A 156 -9.19 4.58 -15.04
C ALA A 156 -8.57 4.33 -13.64
N PRO A 157 -9.31 4.43 -12.51
CA PRO A 157 -8.77 4.10 -11.19
C PRO A 157 -8.33 2.65 -11.05
N ILE A 158 -9.00 1.70 -11.71
CA ILE A 158 -8.64 0.28 -11.67
C ILE A 158 -7.31 0.05 -12.39
N ILE A 159 -7.15 0.66 -13.56
CA ILE A 159 -5.88 0.63 -14.31
C ILE A 159 -4.76 1.29 -13.50
N ASN A 160 -5.07 2.38 -12.80
CA ASN A 160 -4.11 3.02 -11.90
C ASN A 160 -3.62 2.11 -10.79
N LEU A 161 -4.48 1.26 -10.21
CA LEU A 161 -4.07 0.31 -9.19
C LEU A 161 -3.03 -0.69 -9.73
N LEU A 162 -3.17 -1.13 -10.99
CA LEU A 162 -2.22 -2.05 -11.63
C LEU A 162 -0.81 -1.46 -11.78
N ILE A 163 -0.69 -0.13 -11.84
CA ILE A 163 0.60 0.55 -11.98
C ILE A 163 1.10 1.07 -10.62
N SER A 164 0.22 1.72 -9.87
CA SER A 164 0.57 2.35 -8.60
C SER A 164 0.98 1.34 -7.53
N VAL A 165 0.36 0.16 -7.46
CA VAL A 165 0.69 -0.85 -6.45
C VAL A 165 2.09 -1.44 -6.67
N PRO A 166 2.46 -1.94 -7.87
CA PRO A 166 3.83 -2.38 -8.14
C PRO A 166 4.87 -1.28 -7.94
N LEU A 167 4.58 -0.07 -8.39
CA LEU A 167 5.51 1.05 -8.25
C LEU A 167 5.69 1.44 -6.77
N ASN A 168 4.62 1.49 -5.98
CA ASN A 168 4.71 1.75 -4.55
C ASN A 168 5.48 0.64 -3.83
N PHE A 169 5.31 -0.63 -4.22
CA PHE A 169 6.12 -1.73 -3.70
C PHE A 169 7.61 -1.53 -4.00
N ILE A 170 7.97 -1.18 -5.24
CA ILE A 170 9.36 -0.95 -5.66
C ILE A 170 9.99 0.19 -4.85
N ILE A 171 9.30 1.33 -4.71
CA ILE A 171 9.80 2.46 -3.92
C ILE A 171 9.97 2.06 -2.45
N ASN A 172 8.97 1.39 -1.86
CA ASN A 172 9.06 0.96 -0.48
C ASN A 172 10.23 -0.01 -0.27
N LYS A 173 10.37 -1.00 -1.14
CA LYS A 173 11.43 -2.00 -1.05
C LYS A 173 12.83 -1.41 -1.22
N LEU A 174 13.05 -0.63 -2.27
CA LEU A 174 14.38 -0.16 -2.67
C LEU A 174 14.82 1.09 -1.90
N TRP A 175 13.88 1.90 -1.42
CA TRP A 175 14.20 3.18 -0.79
C TRP A 175 13.71 3.29 0.65
N ALA A 176 12.43 3.01 0.92
CA ALA A 176 11.87 3.19 2.26
C ALA A 176 12.47 2.20 3.26
N PHE A 177 12.46 0.92 2.91
CA PHE A 177 12.94 -0.21 3.71
C PHE A 177 14.36 -0.67 3.33
N LYS A 178 15.13 0.21 2.67
CA LYS A 178 16.53 -0.07 2.33
C LYS A 178 17.32 -0.41 3.59
N LYS A 179 18.04 -1.52 3.54
CA LYS A 179 18.82 -2.07 4.64
C LYS A 179 20.28 -1.65 4.53
N ILE A 180 20.97 -1.63 5.65
CA ILE A 180 22.42 -1.43 5.74
C ILE A 180 22.99 -2.68 6.40
N VAL A 181 23.95 -3.32 5.73
CA VAL A 181 24.70 -4.44 6.31
C VAL A 181 25.71 -3.84 7.28
N VAL A 182 25.71 -4.33 8.52
CA VAL A 182 26.68 -3.95 9.53
C VAL A 182 27.63 -5.14 9.68
N ASP A 183 28.89 -4.91 9.33
CA ASP A 183 29.99 -5.87 9.49
C ASP A 183 30.43 -5.96 10.96
#